data_AF-A0A2T2SRX9-F1
#
_entry.id   AF-A0A2T2SRX9-F1
#
_cell.length_a   1.000
_cell.length_b   1.000
_cell.length_c   1.000
_cell.angle_alpha   90.00
_cell.angle_beta   90.00
_cell.angle_gamma   90.00
#
_symmetry.space_group_name_H-M   'P 1'
#
loop_
_entity.id
_entity.type
_entity.pdbx_description
1 polymer ?
#
loop_
_entity_poly.entity_id
_entity_poly.type
_entity_poly.pdbx_seq_one_letter_code
_entity_poly.pdbx_strand_id
1 'polypeptide(L)'
;MPLLYYWRRNNYQRDLDLGAGYHLNQDNPVMHEVDRGDSLWAFTRTADGRYVLAAELVVQAKTMNRPDFRYGDYRVWDDVDRSRYFRVERAPSVEQIIRSLSIRAEARVLGRSFQGHAAVRQITEEDHQVLREAARDLPLEPRARILPEEKLEAALIMDDRSAVEELVRD
;
A
#
# COMPACT_ATOMS: atom_id res chain seq x y z
N MET A 1 14.68 6.39 0.90
CA MET A 1 14.35 5.58 2.09
C MET A 1 13.08 4.75 1.90
N PRO A 2 13.17 3.42 1.85
CA PRO A 2 11.99 2.57 1.69
C PRO A 2 11.21 2.36 3.00
N LEU A 3 9.89 2.17 2.89
CA LEU A 3 8.99 1.87 4.00
C LEU A 3 8.33 0.50 3.84
N LEU A 4 7.84 -0.06 4.94
CA LEU A 4 7.06 -1.29 4.98
C LEU A 4 5.86 -1.13 5.92
N TYR A 5 4.67 -1.56 5.48
CA TYR A 5 3.46 -1.58 6.31
C TYR A 5 2.63 -2.84 6.09
N TYR A 6 1.81 -3.17 7.10
CA TYR A 6 0.84 -4.26 7.02
C TYR A 6 -0.53 -3.75 6.56
N TRP A 7 -0.91 -4.12 5.35
CA TRP A 7 -2.24 -3.84 4.80
C TRP A 7 -3.23 -4.89 5.28
N ARG A 8 -4.01 -4.56 6.32
CA ARG A 8 -5.01 -5.48 6.89
C ARG A 8 -5.90 -6.05 5.78
N ARG A 9 -6.08 -7.38 5.74
CA ARG A 9 -6.84 -8.09 4.70
C ARG A 9 -8.18 -7.43 4.35
N ASN A 10 -8.98 -7.06 5.34
CA ASN A 10 -10.29 -6.46 5.12
C ASN A 10 -10.20 -5.09 4.43
N ASN A 11 -9.17 -4.29 4.74
CA ASN A 11 -8.92 -3.03 4.03
C ASN A 11 -8.43 -3.36 2.62
N TYR A 12 -7.40 -4.19 2.48
CA TYR A 12 -6.86 -4.61 1.17
C TYR A 12 -7.96 -5.10 0.20
N GLN A 13 -8.88 -5.95 0.66
CA GLN A 13 -9.97 -6.44 -0.17
C GLN A 13 -10.91 -5.30 -0.59
N ARG A 14 -11.39 -4.51 0.38
CA ARG A 14 -12.28 -3.37 0.09
C ARG A 14 -11.63 -2.35 -0.83
N ASP A 15 -10.37 -2.02 -0.59
CA ASP A 15 -9.64 -1.00 -1.33
C ASP A 15 -9.36 -1.47 -2.77
N LEU A 16 -9.17 -2.78 -3.02
CA LEU A 16 -9.11 -3.30 -4.40
C LEU A 16 -10.48 -3.43 -5.07
N ASP A 17 -11.52 -3.77 -4.32
CA ASP A 17 -12.88 -3.92 -4.87
C ASP A 17 -13.50 -2.57 -5.27
N LEU A 18 -13.03 -1.47 -4.67
CA LEU A 18 -13.45 -0.09 -4.98
C LEU A 18 -12.47 0.65 -5.91
N GLY A 19 -11.41 -0.03 -6.39
CA GLY A 19 -10.29 0.57 -7.12
C GLY A 19 -9.21 1.09 -6.16
N ALA A 20 -7.96 0.65 -6.38
CA ALA A 20 -6.84 1.07 -5.53
C ALA A 20 -6.63 2.58 -5.68
N GLY A 21 -6.79 3.35 -4.61
CA GLY A 21 -6.65 4.82 -4.64
C GLY A 21 -5.21 5.35 -4.82
N TYR A 22 -4.22 4.47 -5.02
CA TYR A 22 -2.79 4.83 -5.18
C TYR A 22 -2.27 5.81 -4.11
N HIS A 23 -2.73 5.63 -2.87
CA HIS A 23 -2.27 6.44 -1.76
C HIS A 23 -2.34 5.68 -0.44
N LEU A 24 -1.51 6.07 0.51
CA LEU A 24 -1.57 5.61 1.89
C LEU A 24 -1.76 6.79 2.84
N ASN A 25 -2.81 6.71 3.64
CA ASN A 25 -3.03 7.60 4.78
C ASN A 25 -2.57 6.91 6.07
N GLN A 26 -1.76 7.59 6.88
CA GLN A 26 -1.36 7.10 8.18
C GLN A 26 -0.99 8.24 9.12
N ASP A 27 -1.33 8.09 10.40
CA ASP A 27 -0.88 8.98 11.46
C ASP A 27 0.56 8.65 11.91
N ASN A 28 1.52 8.79 10.98
CA ASN A 28 2.93 8.57 11.27
C ASN A 28 3.81 9.53 10.46
N PRO A 29 4.60 10.41 11.11
CA PRO A 29 5.42 11.40 10.41
C PRO A 29 6.47 10.77 9.48
N VAL A 30 6.87 9.50 9.72
CA VAL A 30 7.78 8.78 8.82
C VAL A 30 7.27 8.70 7.38
N MET A 31 5.95 8.79 7.19
CA MET A 31 5.31 8.88 5.88
C MET A 31 5.78 10.08 5.07
N HIS A 32 6.26 11.15 5.72
CA HIS A 32 6.77 12.34 5.03
C HIS A 32 8.29 12.45 5.00
N GLU A 33 8.99 11.50 5.63
CA GLU A 33 10.44 11.35 5.54
C GLU A 33 10.90 10.62 4.27
N VAL A 34 10.00 9.95 3.56
CA VAL A 34 10.28 9.35 2.23
C VAL A 34 10.41 10.40 1.14
N ASP A 35 11.25 10.14 0.16
CA ASP A 35 11.43 10.99 -1.01
C ASP A 35 10.70 10.44 -2.24
N ARG A 36 10.52 11.31 -3.23
CA ARG A 36 9.97 10.89 -4.52
C ARG A 36 10.87 9.81 -5.14
N GLY A 37 10.25 8.73 -5.60
CA GLY A 37 10.92 7.57 -6.17
C GLY A 37 11.28 6.48 -5.16
N ASP A 38 11.12 6.72 -3.86
CA ASP A 38 11.25 5.68 -2.84
C ASP A 38 10.13 4.65 -2.91
N SER A 39 10.36 3.46 -2.37
CA SER A 39 9.36 2.39 -2.33
C SER A 39 8.65 2.30 -0.98
N LEU A 40 7.33 2.26 -1.01
CA LEU A 40 6.46 1.89 0.09
C LEU A 40 5.94 0.46 -0.15
N TRP A 41 6.45 -0.49 0.62
CA TRP A 41 6.07 -1.90 0.54
C TRP A 41 4.84 -2.19 1.37
N ALA A 42 3.90 -2.94 0.78
CA ALA A 42 2.72 -3.46 1.46
C ALA A 42 2.77 -4.99 1.50
N PHE A 43 2.47 -5.57 2.65
CA PHE A 43 2.14 -7.00 2.76
C PHE A 43 0.78 -7.18 3.41
N THR A 44 0.11 -8.27 3.08
CA THR A 44 -1.22 -8.59 3.61
C THR A 44 -1.30 -10.04 4.08
N ARG A 45 -2.46 -10.44 4.59
CA ARG A 45 -2.74 -11.81 5.03
C ARG A 45 -3.76 -12.46 4.09
N THR A 46 -3.44 -13.64 3.57
CA THR A 46 -4.33 -14.46 2.74
C THR A 46 -5.46 -15.09 3.58
N ALA A 47 -6.48 -15.66 2.94
CA ALA A 47 -7.63 -16.26 3.63
C ALA A 47 -7.21 -17.46 4.49
N ASP A 48 -6.26 -18.24 3.98
CA ASP A 48 -5.62 -19.37 4.67
C ASP A 48 -4.57 -18.93 5.72
N GLY A 49 -4.37 -17.62 5.90
CA GLY A 49 -3.61 -17.07 7.01
C GLY A 49 -2.12 -16.83 6.77
N ARG A 50 -1.60 -17.07 5.56
CA ARG A 50 -0.22 -16.75 5.17
C ARG A 50 -0.04 -15.23 5.03
N TYR A 51 1.19 -14.76 5.25
CA TYR A 51 1.56 -13.37 4.94
C TYR A 51 2.21 -13.33 3.57
N VAL A 52 1.77 -12.43 2.69
CA VAL A 52 2.24 -12.32 1.30
C VAL A 52 2.46 -10.85 0.93
N LEU A 53 3.38 -10.58 0.00
CA LEU A 53 3.52 -9.23 -0.56
C LEU A 53 2.27 -8.86 -1.36
N ALA A 54 1.80 -7.63 -1.16
CA ALA A 54 0.60 -7.08 -1.78
C ALA A 54 0.95 -5.98 -2.79
N ALA A 55 1.95 -5.15 -2.49
CA ALA A 55 2.38 -4.10 -3.40
C ALA A 55 3.81 -3.61 -3.16
N GLU A 56 4.46 -3.12 -4.22
CA GLU A 56 5.54 -2.14 -4.17
C GLU A 56 4.99 -0.84 -4.75
N LEU A 57 4.80 0.16 -3.91
CA LEU A 57 4.29 1.46 -4.31
C LEU A 57 5.44 2.45 -4.44
N VAL A 58 5.51 3.21 -5.52
CA VAL A 58 6.61 4.16 -5.77
C VAL A 58 6.13 5.56 -5.46
N VAL A 59 6.75 6.24 -4.49
CA VAL A 59 6.30 7.55 -4.01
C VAL A 59 6.38 8.61 -5.12
N GLN A 60 5.26 9.27 -5.42
CA GLN A 60 5.18 10.39 -6.35
C GLN A 60 4.98 11.74 -5.64
N ALA A 61 4.18 11.77 -4.58
CA ALA A 61 3.90 12.99 -3.83
C ALA A 61 3.60 12.73 -2.35
N LYS A 62 3.69 13.80 -1.56
CA LYS A 62 3.37 13.84 -0.12
C LYS A 62 2.43 15.00 0.11
N THR A 63 1.32 14.77 0.80
CA THR A 63 0.36 15.81 1.16
C THR A 63 -0.08 15.63 2.61
N MET A 64 -0.58 16.71 3.21
CA MET A 64 -1.28 16.64 4.49
C MET A 64 -2.76 16.36 4.24
N ASN A 65 -3.35 15.52 5.08
CA ASN A 65 -4.79 15.40 5.18
C ASN A 65 -5.38 16.65 5.83
N ARG A 66 -6.70 16.81 5.71
CA ARG A 66 -7.42 17.82 6.50
C ARG A 66 -7.28 17.51 7.99
N PRO A 67 -7.32 18.53 8.86
CA PRO A 67 -7.42 18.31 10.30
C PRO A 67 -8.56 17.34 10.64
N ASP A 68 -8.35 16.49 11.64
CA ASP A 68 -9.30 15.48 12.13
C ASP A 68 -9.63 14.35 11.14
N PHE A 69 -8.84 14.18 10.07
CA PHE A 69 -9.02 13.05 9.17
C PHE A 69 -8.78 11.73 9.92
N ARG A 70 -9.72 10.79 9.82
CA ARG A 70 -9.78 9.55 10.61
C ARG A 70 -8.55 8.64 10.55
N TYR A 71 -7.66 8.85 9.58
CA TYR A 71 -6.45 8.05 9.36
C TYR A 71 -5.16 8.82 9.65
N GLY A 72 -5.26 10.02 10.23
CA GLY A 72 -4.13 10.86 10.58
C GLY A 72 -3.77 11.89 9.53
N ASP A 73 -2.74 12.66 9.85
CA ASP A 73 -2.39 13.87 9.12
C ASP A 73 -1.60 13.61 7.84
N TYR A 74 -0.92 12.47 7.72
CA TYR A 74 0.03 12.24 6.63
C TYR A 74 -0.59 11.38 5.51
N ARG A 75 -0.42 11.85 4.28
CA ARG A 75 -0.74 11.11 3.05
C ARG A 75 0.47 11.03 2.13
N VAL A 76 0.68 9.85 1.55
CA VAL A 76 1.62 9.59 0.46
C VAL A 76 0.82 9.14 -0.76
N TRP A 77 1.20 9.65 -1.93
CA TRP A 77 0.65 9.29 -3.23
C TRP A 77 1.66 8.51 -4.03
N ASP A 78 1.19 7.49 -4.73
CA ASP A 78 1.99 6.53 -5.46
C ASP A 78 1.94 6.78 -6.97
N ASP A 79 3.05 6.55 -7.65
CA ASP A 79 3.19 6.65 -9.09
C ASP A 79 2.52 5.45 -9.74
N VAL A 80 1.46 5.71 -10.48
CA VAL A 80 0.61 4.69 -11.09
C VAL A 80 1.36 3.80 -12.10
N ASP A 81 2.30 4.38 -12.86
CA ASP A 81 3.02 3.66 -13.92
C ASP A 81 4.18 2.84 -13.36
N ARG A 82 4.71 3.23 -12.19
CA ARG A 82 5.87 2.59 -11.57
C ARG A 82 5.51 1.66 -10.41
N SER A 83 4.32 1.82 -9.83
CA SER A 83 3.84 0.97 -8.73
C SER A 83 3.35 -0.38 -9.22
N ARG A 84 3.52 -1.41 -8.38
CA ARG A 84 3.17 -2.80 -8.70
C ARG A 84 2.29 -3.37 -7.59
N TYR A 85 1.10 -3.81 -7.96
CA TYR A 85 0.22 -4.59 -7.07
C TYR A 85 0.30 -6.05 -7.46
N PHE A 86 0.46 -6.94 -6.49
CA PHE A 86 0.69 -8.37 -6.71
C PHE A 86 -0.54 -9.21 -6.37
N ARG A 87 -0.76 -10.31 -7.10
CA ARG A 87 -1.82 -11.27 -6.74
C ARG A 87 -1.45 -12.03 -5.47
N VAL A 88 -2.34 -12.01 -4.49
CA VAL A 88 -2.05 -12.53 -3.14
C VAL A 88 -2.39 -14.02 -2.96
N GLU A 89 -3.45 -14.54 -3.57
CA GLU A 89 -4.00 -15.86 -3.20
C GLU A 89 -3.05 -17.04 -3.53
N ARG A 90 -2.16 -16.89 -4.52
CA ARG A 90 -1.16 -17.89 -4.90
C ARG A 90 0.29 -17.47 -4.62
N ALA A 91 0.51 -16.31 -4.03
CA ALA A 91 1.85 -15.85 -3.71
C ALA A 91 2.49 -16.73 -2.61
N PRO A 92 3.82 -16.94 -2.63
CA PRO A 92 4.52 -17.60 -1.55
C PRO A 92 4.43 -16.78 -0.25
N SER A 93 4.50 -17.47 0.90
CA SER A 93 4.55 -16.77 2.17
C SER A 93 5.86 -15.97 2.30
N VAL A 94 5.76 -14.72 2.74
CA VAL A 94 6.91 -13.83 3.01
C VAL A 94 7.14 -13.61 4.50
N GLU A 95 6.45 -14.37 5.37
CA GLU A 95 6.57 -14.16 6.82
C GLU A 95 8.02 -14.28 7.31
N GLN A 96 8.76 -15.30 6.87
CA GLN A 96 10.16 -15.48 7.27
C GLN A 96 11.06 -14.38 6.70
N ILE A 97 10.77 -13.91 5.48
CA ILE A 97 11.50 -12.80 4.85
C ILE A 97 11.30 -11.52 5.68
N ILE A 98 10.05 -11.19 6.03
CA ILE A 98 9.76 -9.99 6.83
C ILE A 98 10.41 -10.10 8.23
N ARG A 99 10.42 -11.30 8.82
CA ARG A 99 11.05 -11.54 10.13
C ARG A 99 12.58 -11.49 10.09
N SER A 100 13.20 -11.69 8.93
CA SER A 100 14.65 -11.58 8.74
C SER A 100 15.13 -10.17 8.40
N LEU A 101 14.22 -9.23 8.13
CA LEU A 101 14.58 -7.84 7.90
C LEU A 101 15.16 -7.21 9.17
N SER A 102 15.85 -6.08 9.03
CA SER A 102 16.44 -5.35 10.15
C SER A 102 15.42 -4.78 11.16
N ILE A 103 14.13 -4.75 10.80
CA ILE A 103 13.06 -4.25 11.66
C ILE A 103 12.68 -5.24 12.79
N ARG A 104 12.27 -4.68 13.93
CA ARG A 104 11.74 -5.49 15.05
C ARG A 104 10.29 -5.92 14.80
N ALA A 105 10.10 -7.13 14.27
CA ALA A 105 8.79 -7.69 13.93
C ALA A 105 8.46 -9.00 14.68
N GLU A 106 8.68 -9.03 16.00
CA GLU A 106 8.70 -10.26 16.82
C GLU A 106 7.33 -10.76 17.30
N ALA A 107 6.23 -10.05 17.06
CA ALA A 107 4.93 -10.50 17.51
C ALA A 107 4.60 -11.90 16.96
N ARG A 108 4.01 -12.75 17.81
CA ARG A 108 3.57 -14.12 17.44
C ARG A 108 2.70 -14.11 16.18
N VAL A 109 1.84 -13.10 16.04
CA VAL A 109 1.09 -12.82 14.81
C VAL A 109 1.75 -11.61 14.16
N LEU A 110 2.45 -11.81 13.02
CA LEU A 110 3.32 -10.80 12.41
C LEU A 110 2.64 -9.43 12.24
N GLY A 111 1.40 -9.41 11.77
CA GLY A 111 0.65 -8.16 11.55
C GLY A 111 0.41 -7.33 12.83
N ARG A 112 0.59 -7.90 14.03
CA ARG A 112 0.54 -7.15 15.30
C ARG A 112 1.80 -6.33 15.55
N SER A 113 2.91 -6.65 14.87
CA SER A 113 4.13 -5.83 14.88
C SER A 113 3.97 -4.52 14.11
N PHE A 114 2.86 -4.33 13.38
CA PHE A 114 2.58 -3.19 12.52
C PHE A 114 1.27 -2.49 12.96
N GLN A 115 1.30 -1.85 14.12
CA GLN A 115 0.16 -1.13 14.71
C GLN A 115 0.61 0.14 15.42
N GLY A 116 -0.28 1.13 15.54
CA GLY A 116 0.02 2.43 16.16
C GLY A 116 1.22 3.11 15.49
N HIS A 117 2.15 3.65 16.27
CA HIS A 117 3.37 4.28 15.76
C HIS A 117 4.29 3.34 14.98
N ALA A 118 4.10 2.02 15.08
CA ALA A 118 4.83 1.02 14.31
C ALA A 118 4.07 0.53 13.07
N ALA A 119 2.92 1.12 12.74
CA ALA A 119 2.10 0.68 11.62
C ALA A 119 2.82 0.79 10.27
N VAL A 120 3.74 1.76 10.16
CA VAL A 120 4.64 1.96 9.04
C VAL A 120 6.05 1.98 9.60
N ARG A 121 6.97 1.26 8.96
CA ARG A 121 8.34 1.10 9.43
C ARG A 121 9.30 1.44 8.30
N GLN A 122 10.33 2.19 8.63
CA GLN A 122 11.50 2.33 7.77
C GLN A 122 12.23 0.99 7.67
N ILE A 123 12.68 0.65 6.46
CA ILE A 123 13.58 -0.47 6.20
C ILE A 123 14.85 0.05 5.55
N THR A 124 15.94 -0.71 5.63
CA THR A 124 17.20 -0.34 4.96
C THR A 124 17.13 -0.60 3.45
N GLU A 125 18.13 -0.12 2.72
CA GLU A 125 18.24 -0.44 1.30
C GLU A 125 18.50 -1.93 1.08
N GLU A 126 19.27 -2.59 1.95
CA GLU A 126 19.50 -4.04 1.87
C GLU A 126 18.19 -4.83 2.05
N ASP A 127 17.39 -4.48 3.06
CA ASP A 127 16.06 -5.07 3.28
C ASP A 127 15.14 -4.85 2.06
N HIS A 128 15.21 -3.65 1.48
CA HIS A 128 14.45 -3.31 0.29
C HIS A 128 14.83 -4.18 -0.91
N GLN A 129 16.13 -4.46 -1.12
CA GLN A 129 16.58 -5.37 -2.16
C GLN A 129 16.11 -6.81 -1.92
N VAL A 130 16.08 -7.27 -0.67
CA VAL A 130 15.51 -8.58 -0.32
C VAL A 130 14.02 -8.67 -0.71
N LEU A 131 13.24 -7.62 -0.45
CA LEU A 131 11.83 -7.57 -0.85
C LEU A 131 11.66 -7.50 -2.38
N ARG A 132 12.51 -6.75 -3.09
CA ARG A 132 12.51 -6.71 -4.56
C ARG A 132 12.79 -8.07 -5.17
N GLU A 133 13.77 -8.79 -4.63
CA GLU A 133 14.09 -10.16 -5.05
C GLU A 133 12.89 -11.09 -4.84
N ALA A 134 12.29 -11.06 -3.65
CA ALA A 134 11.13 -11.88 -3.31
C ALA A 134 9.90 -11.58 -4.19
N ALA A 135 9.80 -10.34 -4.70
CA ALA A 135 8.69 -9.89 -5.53
C ALA A 135 8.91 -10.06 -7.04
N ARG A 136 10.13 -10.40 -7.49
CA ARG A 136 10.55 -10.33 -8.90
C ARG A 136 9.56 -11.00 -9.85
N ASP A 137 9.16 -12.22 -9.52
CA ASP A 137 8.33 -13.08 -10.38
C ASP A 137 6.86 -13.14 -9.94
N LEU A 138 6.43 -12.24 -9.04
CA LEU A 138 5.03 -12.21 -8.61
C LEU A 138 4.13 -11.66 -9.71
N PRO A 139 3.02 -12.35 -10.04
CA PRO A 139 2.07 -11.87 -11.03
C PRO A 139 1.33 -10.63 -10.54
N LEU A 140 1.07 -9.68 -11.43
CA LEU A 140 0.35 -8.45 -11.11
C LEU A 140 -1.15 -8.68 -10.90
N GLU A 141 -1.75 -7.92 -9.97
CA GLU A 141 -3.19 -7.91 -9.64
C GLU A 141 -3.97 -7.11 -10.69
N PRO A 142 -4.78 -7.75 -11.55
CA PRO A 142 -5.52 -7.05 -12.61
C PRO A 142 -6.55 -6.05 -12.10
N ARG A 143 -7.06 -6.24 -10.87
CA ARG A 143 -8.03 -5.32 -10.24
C ARG A 143 -7.40 -4.02 -9.77
N ALA A 144 -6.08 -3.95 -9.67
CA ALA A 144 -5.40 -2.71 -9.31
C ALA A 144 -5.43 -1.66 -10.44
N ARG A 145 -6.26 -1.84 -11.48
CA ARG A 145 -6.44 -0.84 -12.54
C ARG A 145 -7.05 0.45 -12.00
N ILE A 146 -6.70 1.52 -12.70
CA ILE A 146 -6.69 2.90 -12.27
C ILE A 146 -8.11 3.47 -12.33
N LEU A 147 -8.72 3.75 -11.19
CA LEU A 147 -9.74 4.78 -11.13
C LEU A 147 -9.01 6.09 -10.84
N PRO A 148 -9.11 7.12 -11.70
CA PRO A 148 -8.55 8.43 -11.40
C PRO A 148 -9.41 9.07 -10.31
N GLU A 149 -9.09 8.76 -9.05
CA GLU A 149 -9.87 9.12 -7.87
C GLU A 149 -10.08 10.64 -7.76
N GLU A 150 -9.11 11.47 -8.17
CA GLU A 150 -9.30 12.93 -8.27
C GLU A 150 -10.37 13.33 -9.29
N LYS A 151 -10.44 12.64 -10.44
CA LYS A 151 -11.49 12.89 -11.44
C LYS A 151 -12.82 12.33 -10.98
N LEU A 152 -12.81 11.20 -10.25
CA LEU A 152 -13.98 10.60 -9.65
C LEU A 152 -14.55 11.50 -8.54
N GLU A 153 -13.71 12.00 -7.64
CA GLU A 153 -14.06 12.96 -6.58
C GLU A 153 -14.55 14.27 -7.18
N ALA A 154 -13.87 14.81 -8.19
CA ALA A 154 -14.32 16.02 -8.89
C ALA A 154 -15.70 15.80 -9.55
N ALA A 155 -15.90 14.67 -10.25
CA ALA A 155 -17.18 14.35 -10.89
C ALA A 155 -18.30 14.13 -9.86
N LEU A 156 -18.01 13.50 -8.72
CA LEU A 156 -18.96 13.35 -7.62
C LEU A 156 -19.31 14.68 -6.95
N ILE A 157 -18.35 15.58 -6.77
CA ILE A 157 -18.59 16.95 -6.26
C ILE A 157 -19.46 17.75 -7.25
N MET A 158 -19.29 17.53 -8.55
CA MET A 158 -20.03 18.21 -9.62
C MET A 158 -21.37 17.54 -9.99
N ASP A 159 -21.73 16.42 -9.34
CA ASP A 159 -22.90 15.56 -9.65
C ASP A 159 -22.96 15.09 -11.13
N ASP A 160 -21.81 14.90 -11.76
CA ASP A 160 -21.70 14.42 -13.14
C ASP A 160 -21.68 12.88 -13.19
N ARG A 161 -22.88 12.30 -13.20
CA ARG A 161 -23.06 10.84 -13.28
C ARG A 161 -22.45 10.21 -14.53
N SER A 162 -22.42 10.91 -15.65
CA SER A 162 -21.90 10.35 -16.91
C SER A 162 -20.39 10.21 -16.87
N ALA A 163 -19.67 11.21 -16.33
CA ALA A 163 -18.22 11.15 -16.13
C ALA A 163 -17.82 10.05 -15.12
N VAL A 164 -18.60 9.87 -14.04
CA VAL A 164 -18.38 8.77 -13.08
C VAL A 164 -18.54 7.40 -13.76
N GLU A 165 -19.58 7.21 -14.56
CA GLU A 165 -19.81 5.94 -15.27
C GLU A 165 -18.73 5.62 -16.31
N GLU A 166 -18.20 6.64 -16.99
CA GLU A 166 -17.12 6.47 -17.98
C GLU A 166 -15.81 6.09 -17.30
N LEU A 167 -15.46 6.75 -16.20
CA LEU A 167 -14.25 6.46 -15.43
C LEU A 167 -14.24 5.07 -14.76
N VAL A 168 -15.42 4.47 -14.53
CA VAL A 168 -15.58 3.16 -13.88
C VAL A 168 -15.63 1.99 -14.89
N ARG A 169 -15.88 2.26 -16.18
CA ARG A 169 -16.05 1.22 -17.22
C ARG A 169 -14.78 0.85 -17.99
N ASP A 170 -13.74 1.68 -17.96
CA ASP A 170 -12.42 1.44 -18.60
C ASP A 170 -11.42 0.72 -17.67
#